data_AF-A0A937UZ55-F1
#
_entry.id   AF-A0A937UZ55-F1
#
_cell.length_a   1.000
_cell.length_b   1.000
_cell.length_c   1.000
_cell.angle_alpha   90.00
_cell.angle_beta   90.00
_cell.angle_gamma   90.00
#
_symmetry.space_group_name_H-M   'P 1'
#
loop_
_entity.id
_entity.type
_entity.pdbx_description
1 polymer ?
#
loop_
_entity_poly.entity_id
_entity_poly.type
_entity_poly.pdbx_seq_one_letter_code
_entity_poly.pdbx_strand_id
1 'polypeptide(L)'
;MLPNLLLSFSNWNPQFFREVKGRLKNRNLTLTVLFSFLAQFALLFFFWAALPTPKVTASSHYCTGKELYNVNDCVLDAQGNILVNWQLWWTDLFHVLTWMLPFILIVAGVYLLINDLAKEEQRGTLNFIRLSPQASQTILLGKLLGVPVLVYLGILLAVPLQLGSAGQGGVDTAELLSLYLVVPAISCVFYTGAIFYAFLGGTHGWLGAAIVSGIYAIFYQIWQGSRYSPERDFIGPDFWYSLPIASNLGLLTVFTLGICTVATFWFWQTINRRFCNPNLTLISKRQSYAMTICIAVFILGFPFQEFSEGEYYRPMSDLFMLIVFNSIWFLVLIAALTPHRQTLLDWARYRQTRTSGRTLRLTKATLRDWILGEKSPAIAALALNLLITIAILTPWIMTWGEPTEQLQGLISLLLNATFMLICAAIAQLILFSSSKRRSVFALAIVGGLIALPPIMMLTIGLRPDQGSLPWIWSCFSFVSIQSASKMTILLGLLGQLLVLTGLSAGLTHQLRRAGESEMKALMAKPHKSITSNILS
;
A
#
# COMPACT_ATOMS: atom_id res chain seq x y z
N MET A 1 -10.35 -44.90 2.67
CA MET A 1 -9.29 -43.87 2.45
C MET A 1 -9.85 -42.45 2.37
N LEU A 2 -10.93 -42.20 1.62
CA LEU A 2 -11.60 -40.87 1.56
C LEU A 2 -12.03 -40.27 2.93
N PRO A 3 -12.55 -41.05 3.91
CA PRO A 3 -12.99 -40.51 5.20
C PRO A 3 -11.80 -39.99 6.05
N ASN A 4 -10.68 -40.72 6.03
CA ASN A 4 -9.48 -40.35 6.78
C ASN A 4 -8.80 -39.09 6.19
N LEU A 5 -8.83 -38.94 4.86
CA LEU A 5 -8.36 -37.73 4.19
C LEU A 5 -9.23 -36.51 4.50
N LEU A 6 -10.56 -36.67 4.51
CA LEU A 6 -11.49 -35.61 4.89
C LEU A 6 -11.32 -35.18 6.35
N LEU A 7 -11.14 -36.13 7.27
CA LEU A 7 -10.86 -35.83 8.68
C LEU A 7 -9.50 -35.14 8.85
N SER A 8 -8.45 -35.63 8.18
CA SER A 8 -7.12 -35.01 8.20
C SER A 8 -7.14 -33.58 7.65
N PHE A 9 -7.86 -33.34 6.56
CA PHE A 9 -7.98 -32.02 5.95
C PHE A 9 -8.79 -31.05 6.80
N SER A 10 -9.90 -31.53 7.40
CA SER A 10 -10.70 -30.74 8.35
C SER A 10 -9.90 -30.33 9.58
N ASN A 11 -9.00 -31.19 10.06
CA ASN A 11 -8.14 -30.91 11.21
C ASN A 11 -6.99 -29.95 10.90
N TRP A 12 -6.52 -29.90 9.64
CA TRP A 12 -5.41 -29.04 9.24
C TRP A 12 -5.77 -27.54 9.31
N ASN A 13 -6.89 -27.16 8.69
CA ASN A 13 -7.43 -25.80 8.82
C ASN A 13 -8.97 -25.85 8.77
N PRO A 14 -9.64 -25.86 9.93
CA PRO A 14 -11.09 -25.97 9.99
C PRO A 14 -11.80 -24.75 9.42
N GLN A 15 -11.18 -23.56 9.51
CA GLN A 15 -11.75 -22.36 8.89
C GLN A 15 -11.71 -22.46 7.37
N PHE A 16 -10.61 -22.94 6.79
CA PHE A 16 -10.53 -23.19 5.35
C PHE A 16 -11.58 -24.21 4.91
N PHE A 17 -11.68 -25.35 5.61
CA PHE A 17 -12.67 -26.38 5.32
C PHE A 17 -14.11 -25.84 5.35
N ARG A 18 -14.42 -25.00 6.34
CA ARG A 18 -15.72 -24.31 6.44
C ARG A 18 -16.02 -23.46 5.21
N GLU A 19 -15.06 -22.65 4.76
CA GLU A 19 -15.24 -21.79 3.58
C GLU A 19 -15.40 -22.63 2.30
N VAL A 20 -14.56 -23.65 2.11
CA VAL A 20 -14.61 -24.56 0.95
C VAL A 20 -15.97 -25.27 0.90
N LYS A 21 -16.42 -25.88 1.99
CA LYS A 21 -17.72 -26.57 2.08
C LYS A 21 -18.90 -25.62 1.87
N GLY A 22 -18.79 -24.37 2.34
CA GLY A 22 -19.84 -23.36 2.18
C GLY A 22 -19.99 -22.87 0.73
N ARG A 23 -18.90 -22.81 -0.03
CA ARG A 23 -18.84 -22.18 -1.35
C ARG A 23 -18.87 -23.17 -2.52
N LEU A 24 -18.20 -24.33 -2.40
CA LEU A 24 -18.20 -25.39 -3.40
C LEU A 24 -19.48 -26.24 -3.35
N LYS A 25 -20.64 -25.59 -3.51
CA LYS A 25 -21.91 -26.29 -3.75
C LYS A 25 -21.99 -26.68 -5.22
N ASN A 26 -22.63 -27.81 -5.54
CA ASN A 26 -22.76 -28.31 -6.92
C ASN A 26 -23.20 -27.22 -7.90
N ARG A 27 -24.19 -26.40 -7.55
CA ARG A 27 -24.64 -25.27 -8.36
C ARG A 27 -23.51 -24.28 -8.67
N ASN A 28 -22.75 -23.84 -7.66
CA ASN A 28 -21.67 -22.86 -7.84
C ASN A 28 -20.53 -23.47 -8.66
N LEU A 29 -20.21 -24.74 -8.38
CA LEU A 29 -19.20 -25.50 -9.11
C LEU A 29 -19.53 -25.57 -10.61
N THR A 30 -20.74 -26.02 -10.95
CA THR A 30 -21.20 -26.11 -12.34
C THR A 30 -21.18 -24.73 -13.03
N LEU A 31 -21.66 -23.68 -12.36
CA LEU A 31 -21.64 -22.32 -12.92
C LEU A 31 -20.22 -21.82 -13.18
N THR A 32 -19.28 -22.03 -12.25
CA THR A 32 -17.88 -21.63 -12.43
C THR A 32 -17.22 -22.36 -13.59
N VAL A 33 -17.45 -23.67 -13.71
CA VAL A 33 -16.92 -24.50 -14.80
C VAL A 33 -17.47 -24.02 -16.16
N LEU A 34 -18.79 -23.87 -16.26
CA LEU A 34 -19.45 -23.39 -17.49
C LEU A 34 -18.96 -21.98 -17.88
N PHE A 35 -18.87 -21.07 -16.93
CA PHE A 35 -18.40 -19.70 -17.19
C PHE A 35 -16.94 -19.67 -17.66
N SER A 36 -16.06 -20.47 -17.05
CA SER A 36 -14.66 -20.56 -17.47
C SER A 36 -14.53 -21.09 -18.90
N PHE A 37 -15.23 -22.18 -19.24
CA PHE A 37 -15.20 -22.72 -20.61
C PHE A 37 -15.82 -21.78 -21.64
N LEU A 38 -16.93 -21.11 -21.29
CA LEU A 38 -17.57 -20.12 -22.16
C LEU A 38 -16.63 -18.94 -22.44
N ALA A 39 -15.94 -18.43 -21.41
CA ALA A 39 -14.98 -17.35 -21.57
C ALA A 39 -13.78 -17.76 -22.44
N GLN A 40 -13.24 -18.96 -22.24
CA GLN A 40 -12.18 -19.52 -23.08
C GLN A 40 -12.62 -19.68 -24.54
N PHE A 41 -13.82 -20.22 -24.77
CA PHE A 41 -14.39 -20.36 -26.11
C PHE A 41 -14.59 -19.00 -26.79
N ALA A 42 -15.14 -18.02 -26.07
CA ALA A 42 -15.32 -16.67 -26.59
C ALA A 42 -13.98 -16.00 -26.95
N LEU A 43 -12.94 -16.21 -26.14
CA LEU A 43 -11.60 -15.68 -26.42
C LEU A 43 -10.99 -16.34 -27.67
N LEU A 44 -11.07 -17.67 -27.78
CA LEU A 44 -10.61 -18.39 -28.96
C LEU A 44 -11.36 -17.96 -30.22
N PHE A 45 -12.68 -17.78 -30.11
CA PHE A 45 -13.51 -17.31 -31.22
C PHE A 45 -13.15 -15.89 -31.64
N PHE A 46 -12.85 -15.00 -30.69
CA PHE A 46 -12.38 -13.64 -30.97
C PHE A 46 -11.08 -13.65 -31.78
N PHE A 47 -10.09 -14.43 -31.37
CA PHE A 47 -8.83 -14.57 -32.10
C PHE A 47 -8.97 -15.30 -33.44
N TRP A 48 -9.90 -16.25 -33.53
CA TRP A 48 -10.22 -16.92 -34.80
C TRP A 48 -10.85 -15.95 -35.81
N ALA A 49 -11.75 -15.09 -35.35
CA ALA A 49 -12.40 -14.07 -36.19
C ALA A 49 -11.42 -12.99 -36.69
N ALA A 50 -10.25 -12.84 -36.04
CA ALA A 50 -9.20 -11.91 -36.45
C ALA A 50 -8.29 -12.46 -37.57
N LEU A 51 -8.48 -13.72 -38.00
CA LEU A 51 -7.69 -14.31 -39.08
C LEU A 51 -8.02 -13.68 -40.45
N PRO A 52 -7.01 -13.45 -41.30
CA PRO A 52 -7.19 -12.83 -42.61
C PRO A 52 -7.97 -13.73 -43.58
N THR A 53 -8.72 -13.11 -44.50
CA THR A 53 -9.50 -13.84 -45.51
C THR A 53 -9.01 -13.50 -46.94
N PRO A 54 -8.92 -14.50 -47.83
CA PRO A 54 -8.21 -14.37 -49.12
C PRO A 54 -8.81 -13.37 -50.12
N LYS A 55 -10.02 -12.88 -49.88
CA LYS A 55 -10.74 -11.97 -50.80
C LYS A 55 -10.79 -10.51 -50.34
N VAL A 56 -10.35 -10.20 -49.12
CA VAL A 56 -10.66 -8.90 -48.47
C VAL A 56 -9.41 -8.21 -47.89
N THR A 57 -8.43 -8.95 -47.39
CA THR A 57 -7.30 -8.38 -46.65
C THR A 57 -5.98 -8.60 -47.38
N ALA A 58 -5.37 -7.52 -47.89
CA ALA A 58 -4.05 -7.55 -48.53
C ALA A 58 -2.90 -7.63 -47.50
N SER A 59 -3.12 -7.10 -46.30
CA SER A 59 -2.17 -7.13 -45.18
C SER A 59 -2.90 -7.41 -43.86
N SER A 60 -2.23 -8.09 -42.93
CA SER A 60 -2.74 -8.42 -41.59
C SER A 60 -1.58 -8.68 -40.62
N HIS A 61 -1.82 -8.49 -39.32
CA HIS A 61 -0.85 -8.80 -38.27
C HIS A 61 -0.39 -10.27 -38.34
N TYR A 62 -1.30 -11.19 -38.69
CA TYR A 62 -1.02 -12.62 -38.74
C TYR A 62 -0.45 -13.11 -40.07
N CYS A 63 -0.14 -12.23 -41.02
CA CYS A 63 0.45 -12.63 -42.30
C CYS A 63 1.98 -12.72 -42.21
N THR A 64 2.60 -13.46 -43.14
CA THR A 64 4.05 -13.77 -43.13
C THR A 64 4.87 -13.06 -44.20
N GLY A 65 4.26 -12.14 -44.96
CA GLY A 65 4.95 -11.37 -46.00
C GLY A 65 5.79 -10.22 -45.44
N LYS A 66 6.21 -9.33 -46.34
CA LYS A 66 7.05 -8.18 -45.96
C LYS A 66 6.27 -7.24 -45.02
N GLU A 67 6.98 -6.70 -44.05
CA GLU A 67 6.44 -5.70 -43.14
C GLU A 67 6.34 -4.35 -43.86
N LEU A 68 5.13 -3.80 -43.93
CA LEU A 68 4.84 -2.50 -44.50
C LEU A 68 4.01 -1.70 -43.49
N TYR A 69 4.55 -0.60 -42.98
CA TYR A 69 3.90 0.22 -41.94
C TYR A 69 3.41 -0.57 -40.70
N ASN A 70 4.27 -1.45 -40.15
CA ASN A 70 4.00 -2.32 -38.99
C ASN A 70 2.90 -3.39 -39.21
N VAL A 71 2.57 -3.71 -40.47
CA VAL A 71 1.62 -4.77 -40.83
C VAL A 71 2.23 -5.64 -41.92
N ASN A 72 2.05 -6.96 -41.84
CA ASN A 72 2.64 -7.89 -42.80
C ASN A 72 1.72 -8.13 -44.00
N ASP A 73 2.29 -8.15 -45.20
CA ASP A 73 1.55 -8.53 -46.41
C ASP A 73 1.19 -10.02 -46.40
N CYS A 74 0.04 -10.37 -46.98
CA CYS A 74 -0.43 -11.76 -47.01
C CYS A 74 0.11 -12.51 -48.23
N VAL A 75 0.91 -13.54 -47.98
CA VAL A 75 1.46 -14.43 -49.02
C VAL A 75 0.54 -15.64 -49.18
N LEU A 76 0.29 -16.02 -50.42
CA LEU A 76 -0.52 -17.19 -50.76
C LEU A 76 0.37 -18.42 -50.96
N ASP A 77 -0.09 -19.58 -50.50
CA ASP A 77 0.51 -20.87 -50.83
C ASP A 77 0.22 -21.27 -52.29
N ALA A 78 0.80 -22.39 -52.74
CA ALA A 78 0.58 -22.91 -54.09
C ALA A 78 -0.88 -23.32 -54.37
N GLN A 79 -1.71 -23.40 -53.34
CA GLN A 79 -3.12 -23.75 -53.36
C GLN A 79 -4.05 -22.51 -53.27
N GLY A 80 -3.49 -21.31 -53.15
CA GLY A 80 -4.22 -20.05 -53.04
C GLY A 80 -4.75 -19.72 -51.62
N ASN A 81 -4.30 -20.41 -50.57
CA ASN A 81 -4.62 -20.08 -49.19
C ASN A 81 -3.57 -19.12 -48.60
N ILE A 82 -3.98 -18.29 -47.65
CA ILE A 82 -3.06 -17.38 -46.95
C ILE A 82 -2.18 -18.18 -45.99
N LEU A 83 -0.87 -17.93 -46.03
CA LEU A 83 0.07 -18.45 -45.04
C LEU A 83 -0.05 -17.63 -43.74
N VAL A 84 -0.65 -18.23 -42.71
CA VAL A 84 -0.87 -17.61 -41.39
C VAL A 84 0.32 -17.90 -40.48
N ASN A 85 0.80 -16.86 -39.79
CA ASN A 85 1.76 -16.98 -38.71
C ASN A 85 1.09 -17.52 -37.44
N TRP A 86 0.98 -18.85 -37.34
CA TRP A 86 0.38 -19.49 -36.17
C TRP A 86 1.15 -19.24 -34.88
N GLN A 87 2.48 -19.10 -34.96
CA GLN A 87 3.30 -18.80 -33.79
C GLN A 87 2.91 -17.46 -33.17
N LEU A 88 2.77 -16.41 -34.00
CA LEU A 88 2.33 -15.09 -33.56
C LEU A 88 0.90 -15.12 -32.98
N TRP A 89 -0.01 -15.85 -33.63
CA TRP A 89 -1.39 -16.02 -33.15
C TRP A 89 -1.47 -16.65 -31.75
N TRP A 90 -0.69 -17.71 -31.50
CA TRP A 90 -0.61 -18.35 -30.18
C TRP A 90 0.05 -17.45 -29.14
N THR A 91 1.06 -16.67 -29.53
CA THR A 91 1.74 -15.69 -28.67
C THR A 91 0.81 -14.55 -28.24
N ASP A 92 0.01 -14.00 -29.16
CA ASP A 92 -1.00 -12.98 -28.82
C ASP A 92 -2.06 -13.51 -27.85
N LEU A 93 -2.55 -14.73 -28.10
CA LEU A 93 -3.48 -15.40 -27.20
C LEU A 93 -2.86 -15.58 -25.81
N PHE A 94 -1.58 -15.98 -25.75
CA PHE A 94 -0.84 -16.11 -24.50
C PHE A 94 -0.71 -14.77 -23.76
N HIS A 95 -0.39 -13.67 -24.45
CA HIS A 95 -0.29 -12.35 -23.82
C HIS A 95 -1.63 -11.88 -23.24
N VAL A 96 -2.73 -12.08 -23.97
CA VAL A 96 -4.07 -11.73 -23.47
C VAL A 96 -4.44 -12.57 -22.25
N LEU A 97 -4.18 -13.88 -22.26
CA LEU A 97 -4.39 -14.74 -21.09
C LEU A 97 -3.52 -14.33 -19.90
N THR A 98 -2.26 -13.94 -20.16
CA THR A 98 -1.29 -13.50 -19.14
C THR A 98 -1.70 -12.22 -18.44
N TRP A 99 -2.40 -11.32 -19.12
CA TRP A 99 -3.03 -10.15 -18.51
C TRP A 99 -4.37 -10.48 -17.82
N MET A 100 -5.26 -11.19 -18.53
CA MET A 100 -6.63 -11.40 -18.06
C MET A 100 -6.72 -12.31 -16.84
N LEU A 101 -5.97 -13.41 -16.79
CA LEU A 101 -6.10 -14.39 -15.71
C LEU A 101 -5.69 -13.81 -14.35
N PRO A 102 -4.52 -13.16 -14.19
CA PRO A 102 -4.17 -12.52 -12.92
C PRO A 102 -5.05 -11.32 -12.61
N PHE A 103 -5.50 -10.56 -13.61
CA PHE A 103 -6.46 -9.48 -13.41
C PHE A 103 -7.74 -10.00 -12.74
N ILE A 104 -8.35 -11.05 -13.30
CA ILE A 104 -9.56 -11.68 -12.73
C ILE A 104 -9.25 -12.24 -11.34
N LEU A 105 -8.12 -12.94 -11.17
CA LEU A 105 -7.70 -13.52 -9.89
C LEU A 105 -7.70 -12.49 -8.78
N ILE A 106 -6.97 -11.40 -9.03
CA ILE A 106 -6.69 -10.38 -8.04
C ILE A 106 -7.96 -9.56 -7.78
N VAL A 107 -8.61 -9.05 -8.82
CA VAL A 107 -9.77 -8.15 -8.70
C VAL A 107 -10.95 -8.87 -8.06
N ALA A 108 -11.31 -10.06 -8.56
CA ALA A 108 -12.42 -10.81 -8.00
C ALA A 108 -12.11 -11.30 -6.58
N GLY A 109 -10.87 -11.75 -6.31
CA GLY A 109 -10.49 -12.22 -4.98
C GLY A 109 -10.51 -11.11 -3.92
N VAL A 110 -10.00 -9.91 -4.25
CA VAL A 110 -10.06 -8.73 -3.37
C VAL A 110 -11.51 -8.33 -3.10
N TYR A 111 -12.34 -8.25 -4.13
CA TYR A 111 -13.76 -7.93 -4.00
C TYR A 111 -14.48 -8.91 -3.05
N LEU A 112 -14.26 -10.22 -3.25
CA LEU A 112 -14.89 -11.26 -2.45
C LEU A 112 -14.43 -11.23 -0.99
N LEU A 113 -13.12 -11.06 -0.74
CA LEU A 113 -12.57 -10.99 0.61
C LEU A 113 -13.10 -9.80 1.41
N ILE A 114 -13.11 -8.60 0.82
CA ILE A 114 -13.61 -7.40 1.49
C ILE A 114 -15.10 -7.56 1.82
N ASN A 115 -15.90 -8.00 0.85
CA ASN A 115 -17.35 -8.17 1.06
C ASN A 115 -17.68 -9.29 2.05
N ASP A 116 -16.88 -10.36 2.10
CA ASP A 116 -17.06 -11.43 3.07
C ASP A 116 -16.82 -10.92 4.50
N LEU A 117 -15.66 -10.29 4.74
CA LEU A 117 -15.32 -9.76 6.05
C LEU A 117 -16.28 -8.63 6.48
N ALA A 118 -16.65 -7.73 5.57
CA ALA A 118 -17.60 -6.65 5.86
C ALA A 118 -18.96 -7.20 6.26
N LYS A 119 -19.46 -8.25 5.59
CA LYS A 119 -20.72 -8.92 5.97
C LYS A 119 -20.61 -9.62 7.32
N GLU A 120 -19.49 -10.26 7.61
CA GLU A 120 -19.27 -10.92 8.90
C GLU A 120 -19.15 -9.94 10.07
N GLU A 121 -18.56 -8.77 9.84
CA GLU A 121 -18.50 -7.68 10.80
C GLU A 121 -19.88 -7.07 11.05
N GLN A 122 -20.64 -6.78 9.99
CA GLN A 122 -22.03 -6.28 10.10
C GLN A 122 -22.96 -7.25 10.83
N ARG A 123 -22.77 -8.56 10.64
CA ARG A 123 -23.55 -9.61 11.35
C ARG A 123 -23.05 -9.87 12.78
N GLY A 124 -21.96 -9.24 13.21
CA GLY A 124 -21.33 -9.50 14.52
C GLY A 124 -20.62 -10.85 14.63
N THR A 125 -20.62 -11.67 13.58
CA THR A 125 -20.00 -13.00 13.55
C THR A 125 -18.47 -12.94 13.70
N LEU A 126 -17.84 -11.85 13.24
CA LEU A 126 -16.40 -11.66 13.37
C LEU A 126 -15.93 -11.60 14.84
N ASN A 127 -16.74 -11.01 15.73
CA ASN A 127 -16.41 -10.96 17.16
C ASN A 127 -16.45 -12.34 17.82
N PHE A 128 -17.37 -13.22 17.38
CA PHE A 128 -17.38 -14.60 17.85
C PHE A 128 -16.16 -15.39 17.36
N ILE A 129 -15.73 -15.16 16.11
CA ILE A 129 -14.53 -15.79 15.55
C ILE A 129 -13.27 -15.36 16.34
N ARG A 130 -13.19 -14.10 16.77
CA ARG A 130 -12.11 -13.59 17.62
C ARG A 130 -12.02 -14.26 19.00
N LEU A 131 -13.14 -14.77 19.52
CA LEU A 131 -13.19 -15.48 20.81
C LEU A 131 -12.84 -16.97 20.69
N SER A 132 -12.66 -17.48 19.47
CA SER A 132 -12.27 -18.87 19.28
C SER A 132 -10.83 -19.11 19.79
N PRO A 133 -10.52 -20.32 20.30
CA PRO A 133 -9.18 -20.64 20.82
C PRO A 133 -8.13 -20.79 19.72
N GLN A 134 -8.49 -20.60 18.45
CA GLN A 134 -7.59 -20.77 17.32
C GLN A 134 -6.71 -19.53 17.13
N ALA A 135 -5.48 -19.77 16.67
CA ALA A 135 -4.59 -18.68 16.29
C ALA A 135 -5.22 -17.88 15.15
N SER A 136 -5.22 -16.55 15.28
CA SER A 136 -5.66 -15.60 14.25
C SER A 136 -5.12 -15.94 12.86
N GLN A 137 -3.86 -16.39 12.79
CA GLN A 137 -3.18 -16.77 11.56
C GLN A 137 -3.91 -17.90 10.83
N THR A 138 -4.33 -18.95 11.54
CA THR A 138 -5.03 -20.10 10.94
C THR A 138 -6.39 -19.70 10.38
N ILE A 139 -7.11 -18.84 11.11
CA ILE A 139 -8.42 -18.31 10.72
C ILE A 139 -8.27 -17.45 9.45
N LEU A 140 -7.36 -16.49 9.47
CA LEU A 140 -7.15 -15.55 8.38
C LEU A 140 -6.61 -16.24 7.13
N LEU A 141 -5.67 -17.19 7.28
CA LEU A 141 -5.19 -18.01 6.18
C LEU A 141 -6.32 -18.85 5.57
N GLY A 142 -7.19 -19.40 6.42
CA GLY A 142 -8.35 -20.16 5.97
C GLY A 142 -9.34 -19.31 5.16
N LYS A 143 -9.52 -18.04 5.53
CA LYS A 143 -10.30 -17.09 4.73
C LYS A 143 -9.61 -16.69 3.43
N LEU A 144 -8.31 -16.40 3.49
CA LEU A 144 -7.51 -15.99 2.33
C LEU A 144 -7.57 -17.05 1.22
N LEU A 145 -7.46 -18.32 1.58
CA LEU A 145 -7.53 -19.45 0.64
C LEU A 145 -8.98 -19.85 0.29
N GLY A 146 -9.89 -19.78 1.26
CA GLY A 146 -11.23 -20.35 1.13
C GLY A 146 -12.25 -19.44 0.46
N VAL A 147 -12.19 -18.13 0.73
CA VAL A 147 -13.19 -17.16 0.22
C VAL A 147 -13.17 -17.07 -1.31
N PRO A 148 -12.01 -16.89 -1.97
CA PRO A 148 -11.91 -16.85 -3.43
C PRO A 148 -11.78 -18.23 -4.10
N VAL A 149 -12.11 -19.34 -3.43
CA VAL A 149 -11.88 -20.72 -3.97
C VAL A 149 -12.51 -20.97 -5.35
N LEU A 150 -13.67 -20.37 -5.63
CA LEU A 150 -14.32 -20.48 -6.95
C LEU A 150 -13.54 -19.72 -8.03
N VAL A 151 -12.90 -18.61 -7.69
CA VAL A 151 -12.04 -17.85 -8.61
C VAL A 151 -10.79 -18.66 -8.94
N TYR A 152 -10.16 -19.29 -7.92
CA TYR A 152 -9.03 -20.19 -8.13
C TYR A 152 -9.37 -21.34 -9.06
N LEU A 153 -10.54 -21.97 -8.86
CA LEU A 153 -11.00 -23.04 -9.74
C LEU A 153 -11.20 -22.54 -11.18
N GLY A 154 -11.87 -21.40 -11.36
CA GLY A 154 -12.13 -20.83 -12.69
C GLY A 154 -10.85 -20.56 -13.47
N ILE A 155 -9.81 -20.04 -12.81
CA ILE A 155 -8.51 -19.77 -13.41
C ILE A 155 -7.73 -21.06 -13.65
N LEU A 156 -7.75 -22.00 -12.70
CA LEU A 156 -7.09 -23.30 -12.86
C LEU A 156 -7.58 -24.05 -14.11
N LEU A 157 -8.86 -23.90 -14.46
CA LEU A 157 -9.42 -24.47 -15.69
C LEU A 157 -8.95 -23.78 -16.98
N ALA A 158 -8.47 -22.54 -16.90
CA ALA A 158 -7.95 -21.78 -18.04
C ALA A 158 -6.42 -21.87 -18.20
N VAL A 159 -5.71 -22.32 -17.15
CA VAL A 159 -4.26 -22.57 -17.17
C VAL A 159 -3.82 -23.52 -18.30
N PRO A 160 -4.51 -24.64 -18.59
CA PRO A 160 -4.12 -25.52 -19.70
C PRO A 160 -4.10 -24.80 -21.05
N LEU A 161 -5.06 -23.91 -21.31
CA LEU A 161 -5.09 -23.11 -22.53
C LEU A 161 -3.90 -22.15 -22.60
N GLN A 162 -3.56 -21.50 -21.49
CA GLN A 162 -2.39 -20.61 -21.39
C GLN A 162 -1.07 -21.35 -21.60
N LEU A 163 -0.91 -22.54 -21.01
CA LEU A 163 0.28 -23.37 -21.20
C LEU A 163 0.38 -23.88 -22.64
N GLY A 164 -0.74 -24.29 -23.23
CA GLY A 164 -0.82 -24.70 -24.63
C GLY A 164 -0.44 -23.57 -25.59
N SER A 165 -0.96 -22.36 -25.35
CA SER A 165 -0.61 -21.19 -26.17
C SER A 165 0.86 -20.79 -26.01
N ALA A 166 1.42 -20.87 -24.81
CA ALA A 166 2.85 -20.60 -24.59
C ALA A 166 3.75 -21.57 -25.36
N GLY A 167 3.42 -22.87 -25.32
CA GLY A 167 4.19 -23.90 -26.02
C GLY A 167 4.16 -23.74 -27.54
N GLN A 168 3.00 -23.42 -28.11
CA GLN A 168 2.85 -23.23 -29.56
C GLN A 168 3.34 -21.86 -30.05
N GLY A 169 3.35 -20.84 -29.19
CA GLY A 169 3.91 -19.52 -29.48
C GLY A 169 5.43 -19.45 -29.39
N GLY A 170 6.08 -20.50 -28.86
CA GLY A 170 7.53 -20.51 -28.65
C GLY A 170 7.97 -19.56 -27.53
N VAL A 171 7.13 -19.37 -26.52
CA VAL A 171 7.43 -18.51 -25.35
C VAL A 171 8.55 -19.13 -24.52
N ASP A 172 9.48 -18.31 -24.05
CA ASP A 172 10.59 -18.78 -23.23
C ASP A 172 10.11 -19.38 -21.89
N THR A 173 10.76 -20.47 -21.49
CA THR A 173 10.51 -21.17 -20.23
C THR A 173 10.76 -20.28 -19.00
N ALA A 174 11.74 -19.38 -19.07
CA ALA A 174 12.02 -18.43 -17.99
C ALA A 174 10.86 -17.43 -17.80
N GLU A 175 10.24 -16.97 -18.90
CA GLU A 175 9.06 -16.11 -18.85
C GLU A 175 7.89 -16.82 -18.19
N LEU A 176 7.64 -18.07 -18.58
CA LEU A 176 6.59 -18.88 -17.97
C LEU A 176 6.81 -19.05 -16.46
N LEU A 177 8.03 -19.42 -16.06
CA LEU A 177 8.38 -19.61 -14.65
C LEU A 177 8.21 -18.31 -13.84
N SER A 178 8.65 -17.17 -14.39
CA SER A 178 8.49 -15.86 -13.74
C SER A 178 7.02 -15.54 -13.44
N LEU A 179 6.13 -15.83 -14.39
CA LEU A 179 4.70 -15.55 -14.26
C LEU A 179 4.07 -16.39 -13.14
N TYR A 180 4.34 -17.69 -13.12
CA TYR A 180 3.79 -18.60 -12.11
C TYR A 180 4.38 -18.40 -10.70
N LEU A 181 5.51 -17.69 -10.57
CA LEU A 181 6.03 -17.24 -9.28
C LEU A 181 5.42 -15.90 -8.84
N VAL A 182 5.36 -14.93 -9.74
CA VAL A 182 4.95 -13.56 -9.42
C VAL A 182 3.44 -13.42 -9.21
N VAL A 183 2.62 -14.10 -10.02
CA VAL A 183 1.15 -13.99 -9.92
C VAL A 183 0.63 -14.44 -8.55
N PRO A 184 1.03 -15.61 -8.00
CA PRO A 184 0.63 -16.00 -6.65
C PRO A 184 1.16 -15.05 -5.57
N ALA A 185 2.40 -14.56 -5.70
CA ALA A 185 3.00 -13.64 -4.74
C ALA A 185 2.24 -12.31 -4.66
N ILE A 186 1.95 -11.70 -5.82
CA ILE A 186 1.16 -10.47 -5.91
C ILE A 186 -0.27 -10.69 -5.42
N SER A 187 -0.89 -11.82 -5.77
CA SER A 187 -2.23 -12.17 -5.28
C SER A 187 -2.26 -12.27 -3.75
N CYS A 188 -1.23 -12.87 -3.14
CA CYS A 188 -1.09 -12.95 -1.68
C CYS A 188 -1.01 -11.55 -1.04
N VAL A 189 -0.23 -10.63 -1.61
CA VAL A 189 -0.14 -9.24 -1.13
C VAL A 189 -1.49 -8.54 -1.22
N PHE A 190 -2.17 -8.62 -2.35
CA PHE A 190 -3.47 -7.94 -2.51
C PHE A 190 -4.56 -8.55 -1.64
N TYR A 191 -4.56 -9.87 -1.43
CA TYR A 191 -5.54 -10.52 -0.55
C TYR A 191 -5.27 -10.21 0.93
N THR A 192 -4.01 -10.15 1.36
CA THR A 192 -3.68 -9.67 2.70
C THR A 192 -4.03 -8.19 2.86
N GLY A 193 -3.75 -7.35 1.86
CA GLY A 193 -4.19 -5.96 1.80
C GLY A 193 -5.72 -5.78 1.86
N ALA A 194 -6.48 -6.69 1.22
CA ALA A 194 -7.94 -6.70 1.25
C ALA A 194 -8.49 -6.96 2.67
N ILE A 195 -7.91 -7.93 3.37
CA ILE A 195 -8.23 -8.22 4.78
C ILE A 195 -7.90 -7.00 5.66
N PHE A 196 -6.72 -6.41 5.45
CA PHE A 196 -6.31 -5.21 6.15
C PHE A 196 -7.30 -4.05 5.95
N TYR A 197 -7.71 -3.78 4.71
CA TYR A 197 -8.71 -2.78 4.39
C TYR A 197 -10.06 -3.05 5.06
N ALA A 198 -10.51 -4.31 5.09
CA ALA A 198 -11.73 -4.68 5.81
C ALA A 198 -11.63 -4.34 7.31
N PHE A 199 -10.48 -4.61 7.96
CA PHE A 199 -10.26 -4.28 9.38
C PHE A 199 -10.06 -2.79 9.70
N LEU A 200 -9.92 -1.95 8.67
CA LEU A 200 -10.03 -0.50 8.79
C LEU A 200 -11.50 -0.02 8.81
N GLY A 201 -12.47 -0.93 8.68
CA GLY A 201 -13.89 -0.62 8.51
C GLY A 201 -14.29 -0.43 7.04
N GLY A 202 -13.48 -0.92 6.11
CA GLY A 202 -13.80 -0.91 4.68
C GLY A 202 -14.97 -1.84 4.35
N THR A 203 -16.11 -1.26 3.98
CA THR A 203 -17.34 -2.02 3.70
C THR A 203 -17.61 -2.25 2.22
N HIS A 204 -16.91 -1.51 1.34
CA HIS A 204 -17.20 -1.48 -0.09
C HIS A 204 -16.15 -2.26 -0.90
N GLY A 205 -16.42 -3.53 -1.22
CA GLY A 205 -15.51 -4.35 -2.01
C GLY A 205 -15.20 -3.80 -3.41
N TRP A 206 -16.13 -3.04 -4.01
CA TRP A 206 -15.93 -2.43 -5.34
C TRP A 206 -14.83 -1.37 -5.34
N LEU A 207 -14.66 -0.63 -4.23
CA LEU A 207 -13.63 0.39 -4.11
C LEU A 207 -12.25 -0.26 -4.04
N GLY A 208 -12.12 -1.33 -3.25
CA GLY A 208 -10.89 -2.13 -3.20
C GLY A 208 -10.56 -2.73 -4.57
N ALA A 209 -11.56 -3.28 -5.26
CA ALA A 209 -11.40 -3.82 -6.62
C ALA A 209 -10.90 -2.76 -7.61
N ALA A 210 -11.49 -1.57 -7.63
CA ALA A 210 -11.10 -0.48 -8.53
C ALA A 210 -9.65 0.00 -8.30
N ILE A 211 -9.25 0.18 -7.03
CA ILE A 211 -7.87 0.56 -6.68
C ILE A 211 -6.88 -0.50 -7.18
N VAL A 212 -7.17 -1.77 -6.90
CA VAL A 212 -6.28 -2.86 -7.26
C VAL A 212 -6.21 -3.08 -8.77
N SER A 213 -7.30 -2.87 -9.50
CA SER A 213 -7.28 -2.87 -10.98
C SER A 213 -6.29 -1.84 -11.53
N GLY A 214 -6.29 -0.62 -10.99
CA GLY A 214 -5.36 0.44 -11.40
C GLY A 214 -3.90 0.10 -11.09
N ILE A 215 -3.62 -0.39 -9.89
CA ILE A 215 -2.25 -0.79 -9.48
C ILE A 215 -1.76 -1.96 -10.35
N TYR A 216 -2.59 -2.98 -10.58
CA TYR A 216 -2.22 -4.11 -11.41
C TYR A 216 -2.00 -3.70 -12.88
N ALA A 217 -2.80 -2.77 -13.42
CA ALA A 217 -2.59 -2.26 -14.76
C ALA A 217 -1.23 -1.55 -14.90
N ILE A 218 -0.85 -0.70 -13.95
CA ILE A 218 0.46 -0.03 -13.94
C ILE A 218 1.58 -1.08 -13.82
N PHE A 219 1.46 -2.03 -12.89
CA PHE A 219 2.43 -3.10 -12.74
C PHE A 219 2.61 -3.91 -14.04
N TYR A 220 1.49 -4.29 -14.69
CA TYR A 220 1.53 -5.05 -15.92
C TYR A 220 2.20 -4.28 -17.06
N GLN A 221 2.00 -2.96 -17.15
CA GLN A 221 2.69 -2.12 -18.13
C GLN A 221 4.21 -2.08 -17.89
N ILE A 222 4.65 -1.96 -16.64
CA ILE A 222 6.09 -2.03 -16.26
C ILE A 222 6.66 -3.42 -16.63
N TRP A 223 5.92 -4.47 -16.28
CA TRP A 223 6.33 -5.86 -16.46
C TRP A 223 6.38 -6.28 -17.94
N GLN A 224 5.50 -5.74 -18.79
CA GLN A 224 5.55 -5.94 -20.25
C GLN A 224 6.59 -5.04 -20.91
N GLY A 225 6.67 -3.77 -20.50
CA GLY A 225 7.58 -2.77 -21.08
C GLY A 225 9.04 -3.19 -20.99
N SER A 226 9.44 -3.74 -19.85
CA SER A 226 10.77 -4.34 -19.62
C SER A 226 11.15 -5.47 -20.59
N ARG A 227 10.20 -6.02 -21.35
CA ARG A 227 10.39 -7.21 -22.20
C ARG A 227 10.26 -6.93 -23.69
N TYR A 228 9.20 -6.22 -24.08
CA TYR A 228 8.75 -6.15 -25.47
C TYR A 228 9.09 -4.83 -26.17
N SER A 229 9.64 -3.85 -25.46
CA SER A 229 10.06 -2.57 -26.05
C SER A 229 11.24 -1.97 -25.28
N PRO A 230 12.42 -2.62 -25.27
CA PRO A 230 13.60 -2.11 -24.56
C PRO A 230 14.08 -0.74 -25.09
N GLU A 231 13.69 -0.35 -26.31
CA GLU A 231 14.03 0.94 -26.92
C GLU A 231 13.12 2.11 -26.54
N ARG A 232 12.02 1.86 -25.80
CA ARG A 232 11.17 2.96 -25.31
C ARG A 232 11.68 3.40 -23.94
N ASP A 233 12.09 4.67 -23.84
CA ASP A 233 12.36 5.36 -22.57
C ASP A 233 11.19 5.12 -21.60
N PHE A 234 11.38 4.17 -20.69
CA PHE A 234 10.33 3.79 -19.77
C PHE A 234 10.28 4.82 -18.64
N ILE A 235 9.08 5.30 -18.31
CA ILE A 235 8.86 6.14 -17.12
C ILE A 235 8.85 5.23 -15.89
N GLY A 236 10.02 4.70 -15.53
CA GLY A 236 10.18 3.86 -14.35
C GLY A 236 11.64 3.71 -13.93
N PRO A 237 11.89 3.26 -12.69
CA PRO A 237 13.25 3.08 -12.23
C PRO A 237 13.85 1.83 -12.89
N ASP A 238 14.77 2.05 -13.82
CA ASP A 238 15.50 0.95 -14.46
C ASP A 238 16.50 0.29 -13.51
N PHE A 239 16.96 1.05 -12.50
CA PHE A 239 17.96 0.65 -11.53
C PHE A 239 17.49 0.73 -10.08
N TRP A 240 18.05 -0.15 -9.25
CA TRP A 240 17.95 -0.09 -7.78
C TRP A 240 19.30 -0.47 -7.17
N TYR A 241 19.96 0.47 -6.50
CA TYR A 241 21.35 0.33 -6.05
C TYR A 241 22.28 -0.11 -7.20
N SER A 242 22.17 0.57 -8.35
CA SER A 242 22.90 0.24 -9.59
C SER A 242 22.63 -1.15 -10.17
N LEU A 243 21.68 -1.93 -9.60
CA LEU A 243 21.24 -3.19 -10.21
C LEU A 243 20.22 -2.89 -11.30
N PRO A 244 20.42 -3.35 -12.55
CA PRO A 244 19.49 -3.11 -13.65
C PRO A 244 18.30 -4.06 -13.55
N ILE A 245 17.33 -3.71 -12.71
CA ILE A 245 16.17 -4.56 -12.42
C ILE A 245 15.26 -4.66 -13.65
N ALA A 246 15.06 -3.56 -14.37
CA ALA A 246 14.10 -3.54 -15.47
C ALA A 246 14.60 -4.28 -16.71
N SER A 247 15.91 -4.39 -16.95
CA SER A 247 16.45 -5.05 -18.15
C SER A 247 16.65 -6.57 -18.00
N ASN A 248 16.58 -7.10 -16.77
CA ASN A 248 16.80 -8.52 -16.51
C ASN A 248 15.58 -9.18 -15.85
N LEU A 249 14.97 -10.14 -16.54
CA LEU A 249 13.79 -10.86 -16.07
C LEU A 249 13.98 -11.55 -14.71
N GLY A 250 15.14 -12.18 -14.50
CA GLY A 250 15.45 -12.86 -13.25
C GLY A 250 15.52 -11.88 -12.08
N LEU A 251 16.21 -10.76 -12.26
CA LEU A 251 16.30 -9.70 -11.24
C LEU A 251 14.94 -9.07 -10.96
N LEU A 252 14.16 -8.75 -12.00
CA LEU A 252 12.79 -8.23 -11.85
C LEU A 252 11.89 -9.19 -11.07
N THR A 253 12.00 -10.48 -11.35
CA THR A 253 11.25 -11.54 -10.66
C THR A 253 11.63 -11.59 -9.18
N VAL A 254 12.93 -11.71 -8.88
CA VAL A 254 13.43 -11.78 -7.50
C VAL A 254 13.08 -10.52 -6.72
N PHE A 255 13.23 -9.35 -7.34
CA PHE A 255 12.88 -8.06 -6.73
C PHE A 255 11.38 -7.98 -6.42
N THR A 256 10.52 -8.36 -7.37
CA THR A 256 9.07 -8.38 -7.18
C THR A 256 8.65 -9.33 -6.06
N LEU A 257 9.25 -10.54 -6.01
CA LEU A 257 9.03 -11.50 -4.92
C LEU A 257 9.49 -10.92 -3.57
N GLY A 258 10.66 -10.26 -3.53
CA GLY A 258 11.16 -9.55 -2.36
C GLY A 258 10.17 -8.51 -1.84
N ILE A 259 9.67 -7.63 -2.71
CA ILE A 259 8.65 -6.64 -2.35
C ILE A 259 7.39 -7.34 -1.82
N CYS A 260 6.93 -8.40 -2.50
CA CYS A 260 5.72 -9.10 -2.09
C CYS A 260 5.86 -9.74 -0.71
N THR A 261 7.01 -10.34 -0.40
CA THR A 261 7.26 -10.95 0.91
C THR A 261 7.30 -9.91 2.03
N VAL A 262 8.01 -8.80 1.82
CA VAL A 262 8.09 -7.70 2.79
C VAL A 262 6.72 -7.05 3.01
N ALA A 263 5.97 -6.77 1.94
CA ALA A 263 4.63 -6.20 2.03
C ALA A 263 3.66 -7.14 2.76
N THR A 264 3.65 -8.42 2.39
CA THR A 264 2.82 -9.45 3.05
C THR A 264 3.17 -9.56 4.53
N PHE A 265 4.46 -9.59 4.89
CA PHE A 265 4.91 -9.62 6.28
C PHE A 265 4.34 -8.44 7.07
N TRP A 266 4.50 -7.22 6.56
CA TRP A 266 4.04 -6.01 7.22
C TRP A 266 2.51 -5.93 7.33
N PHE A 267 1.75 -6.29 6.29
CA PHE A 267 0.30 -6.42 6.39
C PHE A 267 -0.10 -7.45 7.44
N TRP A 268 0.56 -8.61 7.46
CA TRP A 268 0.24 -9.66 8.42
C TRP A 268 0.44 -9.21 9.87
N GLN A 269 1.52 -8.49 10.16
CA GLN A 269 1.78 -7.94 11.50
C GLN A 269 0.68 -6.97 11.96
N THR A 270 0.17 -6.13 11.07
CA THR A 270 -0.88 -5.15 11.41
C THR A 270 -2.25 -5.79 11.54
N ILE A 271 -2.59 -6.73 10.63
CA ILE A 271 -3.83 -7.50 10.65
C ILE A 271 -3.91 -8.32 11.95
N ASN A 272 -2.85 -9.04 12.31
CA ASN A 272 -2.83 -9.87 13.52
C ASN A 272 -3.07 -9.02 14.79
N ARG A 273 -2.42 -7.86 14.87
CA ARG A 273 -2.63 -6.91 15.98
C ARG A 273 -4.08 -6.45 16.07
N ARG A 274 -4.68 -6.04 14.95
CA ARG A 274 -6.07 -5.54 14.89
C ARG A 274 -7.11 -6.62 15.11
N PHE A 275 -6.81 -7.85 14.69
CA PHE A 275 -7.68 -9.00 14.93
C PHE A 275 -7.83 -9.25 16.44
N CYS A 276 -6.73 -9.24 17.19
CA CYS A 276 -6.75 -9.44 18.64
C CYS A 276 -7.31 -8.23 19.40
N ASN A 277 -7.00 -7.00 18.97
CA ASN A 277 -7.34 -5.77 19.69
C ASN A 277 -7.89 -4.68 18.74
N PRO A 278 -9.20 -4.63 18.48
CA PRO A 278 -9.79 -3.69 17.50
C PRO A 278 -9.77 -2.22 17.95
N ASN A 279 -9.57 -1.94 19.25
CA ASN A 279 -9.59 -0.58 19.80
C ASN A 279 -8.21 0.10 19.87
N LEU A 280 -7.12 -0.63 19.55
CA LEU A 280 -5.76 -0.07 19.54
C LEU A 280 -5.44 0.59 18.19
N THR A 281 -4.40 1.42 18.20
CA THR A 281 -3.79 1.95 16.98
C THR A 281 -3.42 0.83 16.01
N LEU A 282 -3.47 1.13 14.72
CA LEU A 282 -3.26 0.18 13.63
C LEU A 282 -1.90 -0.51 13.73
N ILE A 283 -0.87 0.29 14.03
CA ILE A 283 0.52 -0.12 14.09
C ILE A 283 1.06 0.30 15.47
N SER A 284 1.97 -0.49 16.03
CA SER A 284 2.71 -0.08 17.22
C SER A 284 3.80 0.94 16.87
N LYS A 285 4.21 1.77 17.84
CA LYS A 285 5.31 2.73 17.63
C LYS A 285 6.63 2.05 17.25
N ARG A 286 6.89 0.84 17.78
CA ARG A 286 8.08 0.05 17.41
C ARG A 286 8.03 -0.46 15.98
N GLN A 287 6.87 -0.97 15.55
CA GLN A 287 6.67 -1.42 14.18
C GLN A 287 6.78 -0.24 13.21
N SER A 288 6.29 0.96 13.56
CA SER A 288 6.46 2.11 12.68
C SER A 288 7.92 2.50 12.46
N TYR A 289 8.77 2.47 13.50
CA TYR A 289 10.21 2.70 13.33
C TYR A 289 10.84 1.70 12.36
N ALA A 290 10.56 0.41 12.54
CA ALA A 290 11.10 -0.62 11.68
C ALA A 290 10.58 -0.53 10.23
N MET A 291 9.29 -0.21 10.04
CA MET A 291 8.71 0.02 8.72
C MET A 291 9.32 1.25 8.04
N THR A 292 9.52 2.34 8.78
CA THR A 292 10.14 3.56 8.24
C THR A 292 11.58 3.31 7.82
N ILE A 293 12.37 2.58 8.60
CA ILE A 293 13.73 2.16 8.18
C ILE A 293 13.65 1.34 6.89
N CYS A 294 12.78 0.32 6.86
CA CYS A 294 12.62 -0.56 5.71
C CYS A 294 12.25 0.21 4.44
N ILE A 295 11.27 1.12 4.53
CA ILE A 295 10.79 1.91 3.39
C ILE A 295 11.83 2.96 2.99
N ALA A 296 12.44 3.67 3.93
CA ALA A 296 13.44 4.69 3.62
C ALA A 296 14.67 4.08 2.93
N VAL A 297 15.18 2.95 3.41
CA VAL A 297 16.27 2.21 2.77
C VAL A 297 15.84 1.69 1.40
N PHE A 298 14.64 1.13 1.28
CA PHE A 298 14.15 0.61 0.00
C PHE A 298 14.06 1.69 -1.08
N ILE A 299 13.43 2.84 -0.80
CA ILE A 299 13.26 3.90 -1.80
C ILE A 299 14.59 4.60 -2.10
N LEU A 300 15.51 4.68 -1.12
CA LEU A 300 16.87 5.20 -1.32
C LEU A 300 17.67 4.40 -2.37
N GLY A 301 17.26 3.19 -2.76
CA GLY A 301 17.93 2.46 -3.84
C GLY A 301 17.71 3.05 -5.24
N PHE A 302 16.60 3.76 -5.50
CA PHE A 302 16.24 4.23 -6.84
C PHE A 302 17.07 5.39 -7.44
N PRO A 303 17.60 6.34 -6.64
CA PRO A 303 18.50 7.38 -7.15
C PRO A 303 19.87 6.88 -7.61
N PHE A 304 20.27 5.67 -7.23
CA PHE A 304 21.57 5.09 -7.63
C PHE A 304 21.45 4.47 -9.02
N GLN A 305 21.72 5.29 -10.04
CA GLN A 305 21.64 4.94 -11.46
C GLN A 305 23.01 5.08 -12.13
N GLU A 306 23.24 4.29 -13.17
CA GLU A 306 24.39 4.47 -14.07
C GLU A 306 24.01 5.45 -15.17
N PHE A 307 24.75 6.55 -15.30
CA PHE A 307 24.50 7.58 -16.30
C PHE A 307 25.30 7.30 -17.58
N SER A 308 24.64 7.49 -18.73
CA SER A 308 25.31 7.41 -20.03
C SER A 308 26.28 8.58 -20.24
N GLU A 309 27.25 8.42 -21.15
CA GLU A 309 28.23 9.48 -21.44
C GLU A 309 27.52 10.76 -21.92
N GLY A 310 27.57 11.81 -21.12
CA GLY A 310 26.99 13.13 -21.43
C GLY A 310 25.74 13.50 -20.63
N GLU A 311 25.17 12.57 -19.86
CA GLU A 311 24.05 12.87 -18.95
C GLU A 311 24.55 13.37 -17.59
N TYR A 312 24.07 14.54 -17.19
CA TYR A 312 24.40 15.12 -15.88
C TYR A 312 23.42 14.62 -14.83
N TYR A 313 23.95 14.00 -13.77
CA TYR A 313 23.17 13.61 -12.60
C TYR A 313 22.52 14.82 -11.93
N ARG A 314 21.20 14.76 -11.72
CA ARG A 314 20.41 15.81 -11.05
C ARG A 314 19.91 15.31 -9.69
N PRO A 315 20.72 15.38 -8.63
CA PRO A 315 20.34 14.81 -7.32
C PRO A 315 19.06 15.42 -6.73
N MET A 316 18.76 16.67 -7.06
CA MET A 316 17.57 17.38 -6.56
C MET A 316 16.25 16.82 -7.09
N SER A 317 16.17 16.35 -8.34
CA SER A 317 14.95 15.77 -8.88
C SER A 317 14.63 14.42 -8.21
N ASP A 318 15.66 13.66 -7.89
CA ASP A 318 15.49 12.38 -7.19
C ASP A 318 15.08 12.61 -5.74
N LEU A 319 15.69 13.60 -5.08
CA LEU A 319 15.28 14.01 -3.73
C LEU A 319 13.82 14.45 -3.70
N PHE A 320 13.35 15.14 -4.74
CA PHE A 320 11.94 15.51 -4.87
C PHE A 320 11.03 14.28 -4.85
N MET A 321 11.29 13.28 -5.71
CA MET A 321 10.49 12.05 -5.75
C MET A 321 10.52 11.33 -4.39
N LEU A 322 11.70 11.24 -3.76
CA LEU A 322 11.85 10.68 -2.42
C LEU A 322 11.02 11.41 -1.37
N ILE A 323 11.02 12.75 -1.38
CA ILE A 323 10.22 13.56 -0.46
C ILE A 323 8.73 13.31 -0.66
N VAL A 324 8.26 13.19 -1.91
CA VAL A 324 6.84 12.89 -2.19
C VAL A 324 6.44 11.53 -1.64
N PHE A 325 7.21 10.47 -1.93
CA PHE A 325 6.94 9.14 -1.40
C PHE A 325 7.00 9.11 0.13
N ASN A 326 7.97 9.80 0.72
CA ASN A 326 8.12 9.90 2.16
C ASN A 326 6.92 10.62 2.80
N SER A 327 6.44 11.71 2.18
CA SER A 327 5.25 12.43 2.65
C SER A 327 3.99 11.55 2.60
N ILE A 328 3.80 10.76 1.54
CA ILE A 328 2.71 9.77 1.46
C ILE A 328 2.82 8.75 2.60
N TRP A 329 4.02 8.21 2.84
CA TRP A 329 4.26 7.29 3.95
C TRP A 329 3.95 7.91 5.33
N PHE A 330 4.35 9.17 5.54
CA PHE A 330 4.07 9.87 6.79
C PHE A 330 2.59 10.18 6.99
N LEU A 331 1.82 10.40 5.92
CA LEU A 331 0.35 10.48 6.02
C LEU A 331 -0.27 9.15 6.49
N VAL A 332 0.24 8.02 5.98
CA VAL A 332 -0.16 6.70 6.45
C VAL A 332 0.19 6.53 7.93
N LEU A 333 1.40 6.93 8.36
CA LEU A 333 1.79 6.85 9.77
C LEU A 333 0.95 7.75 10.69
N ILE A 334 0.61 8.97 10.24
CA ILE A 334 -0.29 9.86 11.00
C ILE A 334 -1.63 9.16 11.21
N ALA A 335 -2.23 8.60 10.17
CA ALA A 335 -3.49 7.87 10.30
C ALA A 335 -3.36 6.60 11.17
N ALA A 336 -2.25 5.87 11.05
CA ALA A 336 -2.04 4.58 11.69
C ALA A 336 -1.68 4.68 13.19
N LEU A 337 -0.93 5.71 13.60
CA LEU A 337 -0.37 5.86 14.95
C LEU A 337 -1.19 6.79 15.84
N THR A 338 -2.02 7.67 15.29
CA THR A 338 -2.67 8.72 16.09
C THR A 338 -3.85 8.15 16.90
N PRO A 339 -3.75 8.08 18.24
CA PRO A 339 -4.81 7.53 19.07
C PRO A 339 -6.03 8.45 19.11
N HIS A 340 -7.21 7.84 19.26
CA HIS A 340 -8.47 8.56 19.50
C HIS A 340 -8.59 9.05 20.95
N ARG A 341 -9.53 9.99 21.18
CA ARG A 341 -9.79 10.64 22.46
C ARG A 341 -9.83 9.71 23.68
N GLN A 342 -10.54 8.58 23.62
CA GLN A 342 -10.69 7.68 24.79
C GLN A 342 -9.35 7.10 25.23
N THR A 343 -8.56 6.58 24.30
CA THR A 343 -7.22 6.04 24.56
C THR A 343 -6.29 7.08 25.16
N LEU A 344 -6.38 8.34 24.71
CA LEU A 344 -5.61 9.45 25.26
C LEU A 344 -6.02 9.84 26.67
N LEU A 345 -7.33 9.83 26.96
CA LEU A 345 -7.84 10.11 28.30
C LEU A 345 -7.39 9.03 29.30
N ASP A 346 -7.44 7.76 28.89
CA ASP A 346 -6.94 6.64 29.71
C ASP A 346 -5.45 6.78 30.01
N TRP A 347 -4.66 7.20 29.01
CA TRP A 347 -3.24 7.46 29.20
C TRP A 347 -2.98 8.65 30.14
N ALA A 348 -3.72 9.76 29.97
CA ALA A 348 -3.60 10.93 30.82
C ALA A 348 -3.88 10.58 32.30
N ARG A 349 -4.91 9.76 32.56
CA ARG A 349 -5.27 9.26 33.90
C ARG A 349 -4.16 8.39 34.51
N TYR A 350 -3.64 7.43 33.75
CA TYR A 350 -2.59 6.52 34.22
C TYR A 350 -1.28 7.27 34.55
N ARG A 351 -0.97 8.33 33.81
CA ARG A 351 0.21 9.16 34.08
C ARG A 351 0.08 9.91 35.39
N GLN A 352 -1.09 10.48 35.68
CA GLN A 352 -1.33 11.31 36.87
C GLN A 352 -1.25 10.52 38.17
N THR A 353 -1.80 9.29 38.17
CA THR A 353 -1.68 8.35 39.30
C THR A 353 -0.23 7.96 39.57
N ARG A 354 0.62 7.86 38.53
CA ARG A 354 2.04 7.52 38.67
C ARG A 354 2.93 8.68 39.14
N THR A 355 2.55 9.92 38.84
CA THR A 355 3.33 11.12 39.24
C THR A 355 3.17 11.49 40.71
N SER A 356 2.15 11.00 41.41
CA SER A 356 1.88 11.34 42.81
C SER A 356 2.87 10.71 43.82
N GLY A 357 3.80 9.84 43.39
CA GLY A 357 4.58 9.00 44.32
C GLY A 357 6.11 8.99 44.22
N ARG A 358 6.79 9.63 43.24
CA ARG A 358 8.28 9.59 43.15
C ARG A 358 8.86 10.65 42.21
N THR A 359 9.62 11.60 42.76
CA THR A 359 10.01 12.87 42.11
C THR A 359 11.32 12.87 41.30
N LEU A 360 12.17 11.84 41.30
CA LEU A 360 13.54 11.99 40.73
C LEU A 360 13.97 11.07 39.56
N ARG A 361 13.17 10.07 39.13
CA ARG A 361 13.51 9.19 37.97
C ARG A 361 12.75 9.51 36.68
N LEU A 362 12.13 10.70 36.61
CA LEU A 362 11.08 11.04 35.64
C LEU A 362 11.55 11.25 34.20
N THR A 363 12.76 11.75 33.89
CA THR A 363 13.09 12.16 32.52
C THR A 363 13.25 10.99 31.53
N LYS A 364 14.07 9.98 31.86
CA LYS A 364 14.26 8.81 30.98
C LYS A 364 13.01 7.95 30.87
N ALA A 365 12.31 7.71 31.99
CA ALA A 365 11.09 6.91 31.99
C ALA A 365 9.93 7.59 31.26
N THR A 366 9.82 8.92 31.34
CA THR A 366 8.80 9.67 30.59
C THR A 366 9.11 9.72 29.10
N LEU A 367 10.35 10.03 28.69
CA LEU A 367 10.72 10.02 27.28
C LEU A 367 10.47 8.64 26.64
N ARG A 368 10.80 7.57 27.37
CA ARG A 368 10.50 6.19 26.96
C ARG A 368 8.99 5.93 26.81
N ASP A 369 8.15 6.48 27.68
CA ASP A 369 6.69 6.34 27.59
C ASP A 369 6.08 7.13 26.42
N TRP A 370 6.64 8.29 26.07
CA TRP A 370 6.20 9.07 24.91
C TRP A 370 6.59 8.42 23.59
N ILE A 371 7.80 7.86 23.51
CA ILE A 371 8.36 7.24 22.30
C ILE A 371 7.84 5.81 22.12
N LEU A 372 7.74 5.02 23.19
CA LEU A 372 7.37 3.60 23.09
C LEU A 372 5.97 3.27 23.61
N GLY A 373 5.36 4.15 24.42
CA GLY A 373 4.05 3.89 25.01
C GLY A 373 2.95 3.89 23.96
N GLU A 374 2.15 2.83 23.93
CA GLU A 374 1.14 2.63 22.89
C GLU A 374 -0.06 3.59 23.00
N LYS A 375 -0.33 4.09 24.20
CA LYS A 375 -1.48 4.99 24.45
C LYS A 375 -1.10 6.47 24.49
N SER A 376 0.20 6.78 24.43
CA SER A 376 0.68 8.17 24.47
C SER A 376 0.51 8.87 23.11
N PRO A 377 0.47 10.22 23.08
CA PRO A 377 0.29 10.97 21.83
C PRO A 377 1.28 10.56 20.74
N ALA A 378 0.84 10.65 19.47
CA ALA A 378 1.63 10.16 18.35
C ALA A 378 2.78 11.10 17.92
N ILE A 379 2.73 12.39 18.31
CA ILE A 379 3.69 13.42 17.86
C ILE A 379 5.14 13.00 18.09
N ALA A 380 5.48 12.54 19.31
CA ALA A 380 6.85 12.12 19.64
C ALA A 380 7.29 10.89 18.81
N ALA A 381 6.37 9.99 18.50
CA ALA A 381 6.67 8.82 17.69
C ALA A 381 6.88 9.19 16.21
N LEU A 382 6.07 10.10 15.69
CA LEU A 382 6.22 10.60 14.33
C LEU A 382 7.51 11.42 14.16
N ALA A 383 7.87 12.23 15.17
CA ALA A 383 9.14 12.95 15.19
C ALA A 383 10.34 12.01 15.12
N LEU A 384 10.32 10.89 15.86
CA LEU A 384 11.40 9.91 15.77
C LEU A 384 11.44 9.19 14.41
N ASN A 385 10.28 8.87 13.83
CA ASN A 385 10.25 8.31 12.45
C ASN A 385 10.85 9.30 11.44
N LEU A 386 10.52 10.59 11.53
CA LEU A 386 11.10 11.62 10.65
C LEU A 386 12.61 11.77 10.83
N LEU A 387 13.08 11.76 12.07
CA LEU A 387 14.51 11.78 12.37
C LEU A 387 15.24 10.57 11.79
N ILE A 388 14.64 9.38 11.87
CA ILE A 388 15.16 8.17 11.23
C ILE A 388 15.29 8.37 9.71
N THR A 389 14.25 8.89 9.05
CA THR A 389 14.32 9.12 7.60
C THR A 389 15.38 10.17 7.23
N ILE A 390 15.47 11.27 7.97
CA ILE A 390 16.53 12.27 7.78
C ILE A 390 17.91 11.62 7.94
N ALA A 391 18.10 10.80 8.98
CA ALA A 391 19.37 10.12 9.24
C ALA A 391 19.77 9.14 8.13
N ILE A 392 18.81 8.48 7.47
CA ILE A 392 19.06 7.55 6.36
C ILE A 392 19.37 8.30 5.06
N LEU A 393 18.69 9.41 4.78
CA LEU A 393 18.88 10.17 3.54
C LEU A 393 20.10 11.10 3.59
N THR A 394 20.50 11.56 4.77
CA THR A 394 21.61 12.51 4.93
C THR A 394 22.92 12.00 4.32
N PRO A 395 23.39 10.77 4.56
CA PRO A 395 24.63 10.26 3.95
C PRO A 395 24.64 10.35 2.42
N TRP A 396 23.52 10.05 1.76
CA TRP A 396 23.40 10.19 0.31
C TRP A 396 23.43 11.65 -0.13
N ILE A 397 22.79 12.57 0.61
CA ILE A 397 22.90 14.01 0.30
C ILE A 397 24.35 14.48 0.41
N MET A 398 25.13 13.96 1.37
CA MET A 398 26.54 14.33 1.53
C MET A 398 27.44 13.83 0.39
N THR A 399 26.98 12.90 -0.46
CA THR A 399 27.74 12.47 -1.64
C THR A 399 27.57 13.41 -2.84
N TRP A 400 26.71 14.43 -2.74
CA TRP A 400 26.49 15.37 -3.85
C TRP A 400 27.72 16.27 -4.03
N GLY A 401 28.13 16.55 -5.26
CA GLY A 401 29.39 17.27 -5.55
C GLY A 401 29.41 18.74 -5.11
N GLU A 402 28.23 19.37 -4.97
CA GLU A 402 28.12 20.81 -4.69
C GLU A 402 27.63 21.11 -3.25
N PRO A 403 28.41 21.81 -2.41
CA PRO A 403 28.02 22.15 -1.04
C PRO A 403 26.72 22.97 -0.92
N THR A 404 26.42 23.78 -1.93
CA THR A 404 25.19 24.57 -2.01
C THR A 404 23.96 23.70 -2.17
N GLU A 405 24.03 22.69 -3.06
CA GLU A 405 22.94 21.74 -3.26
C GLU A 405 22.78 20.82 -2.05
N GLN A 406 23.88 20.36 -1.44
CA GLN A 406 23.85 19.58 -0.20
C GLN A 406 23.05 20.30 0.89
N LEU A 407 23.36 21.58 1.12
CA LEU A 407 22.68 22.39 2.14
C LEU A 407 21.20 22.58 1.80
N GLN A 408 20.87 22.87 0.55
CA GLN A 408 19.48 23.00 0.10
C GLN A 408 18.69 21.70 0.26
N GLY A 409 19.32 20.55 0.00
CA GLY A 409 18.72 19.23 0.19
C GLY A 409 18.43 18.91 1.65
N LEU A 410 19.36 19.23 2.56
CA LEU A 410 19.13 19.07 4.00
C LEU A 410 18.01 19.99 4.51
N ILE A 411 17.98 21.24 4.07
CA ILE A 411 16.95 22.20 4.46
C ILE A 411 15.58 21.77 3.93
N SER A 412 15.49 21.25 2.70
CA SER A 412 14.22 20.78 2.14
C SER A 412 13.66 19.59 2.90
N LEU A 413 14.51 18.64 3.32
CA LEU A 413 14.13 17.54 4.22
C LEU A 413 13.63 18.06 5.56
N LEU A 414 14.34 19.03 6.15
CA LEU A 414 13.97 19.58 7.45
C LEU A 414 12.62 20.30 7.39
N LEU A 415 12.40 21.15 6.38
CA LEU A 415 11.14 21.87 6.15
C LEU A 415 9.97 20.90 5.93
N ASN A 416 10.17 19.85 5.12
CA ASN A 416 9.14 18.84 4.92
C ASN A 416 8.83 18.08 6.23
N ALA A 417 9.86 17.74 7.01
CA ALA A 417 9.68 17.05 8.28
C ALA A 417 8.93 17.92 9.31
N THR A 418 9.26 19.20 9.45
CA THR A 418 8.56 20.12 10.35
C THR A 418 7.12 20.34 9.89
N PHE A 419 6.86 20.47 8.59
CA PHE A 419 5.50 20.55 8.05
C PHE A 419 4.68 19.28 8.36
N MET A 420 5.24 18.08 8.16
CA MET A 420 4.56 16.83 8.49
C MET A 420 4.27 16.68 9.99
N LEU A 421 5.14 17.22 10.87
CA LEU A 421 4.86 17.28 12.31
C LEU A 421 3.73 18.25 12.66
N ILE A 422 3.61 19.37 11.95
CA ILE A 422 2.47 20.29 12.11
C ILE A 422 1.17 19.57 11.71
N CYS A 423 1.15 18.90 10.56
CA CYS A 423 0.02 18.06 10.13
C CYS A 423 -0.35 17.01 11.19
N ALA A 424 0.64 16.33 11.76
CA ALA A 424 0.44 15.35 12.82
C ALA A 424 -0.14 15.97 14.10
N ALA A 425 0.36 17.14 14.52
CA ALA A 425 -0.13 17.84 15.71
C ALA A 425 -1.58 18.31 15.52
N ILE A 426 -1.92 18.84 14.35
CA ILE A 426 -3.29 19.22 13.97
C ILE A 426 -4.20 17.99 13.98
N ALA A 427 -3.79 16.91 13.32
CA ALA A 427 -4.55 15.65 13.29
C ALA A 427 -4.83 15.13 14.72
N GLN A 428 -3.80 15.14 15.58
CA GLN A 428 -3.91 14.69 16.96
C GLN A 428 -4.89 15.54 17.78
N LEU A 429 -4.86 16.87 17.62
CA LEU A 429 -5.79 17.79 18.27
C LEU A 429 -7.24 17.55 17.81
N ILE A 430 -7.46 17.39 16.51
CA ILE A 430 -8.80 17.12 15.96
C ILE A 430 -9.33 15.78 16.46
N LEU A 431 -8.50 14.73 16.48
CA LEU A 431 -8.87 13.41 16.98
C LEU A 431 -9.10 13.37 18.51
N PHE A 432 -8.56 14.33 19.24
CA PHE A 432 -8.84 14.53 20.66
C PHE A 432 -10.15 15.29 20.93
N SER A 433 -10.69 16.00 19.93
CA SER A 433 -11.97 16.71 20.06
C SER A 433 -13.14 15.79 20.39
N SER A 434 -14.20 16.38 20.97
CA SER A 434 -15.43 15.67 21.35
C SER A 434 -16.34 15.30 20.16
N SER A 435 -15.97 15.68 18.93
CA SER A 435 -16.80 15.46 17.75
C SER A 435 -16.93 13.97 17.37
N LYS A 436 -18.14 13.56 16.98
CA LYS A 436 -18.42 12.20 16.48
C LYS A 436 -17.77 11.91 15.12
N ARG A 437 -17.57 12.95 14.29
CA ARG A 437 -16.99 12.85 12.92
C ARG A 437 -15.52 13.29 12.85
N ARG A 438 -14.81 13.26 13.98
CA ARG A 438 -13.41 13.71 14.10
C ARG A 438 -12.44 13.13 13.07
N SER A 439 -12.61 11.88 12.64
CA SER A 439 -11.74 11.25 11.64
C SER A 439 -11.91 11.91 10.26
N VAL A 440 -13.15 12.21 9.88
CA VAL A 440 -13.46 12.93 8.63
C VAL A 440 -12.92 14.35 8.67
N PHE A 441 -13.07 15.05 9.80
CA PHE A 441 -12.50 16.39 9.95
C PHE A 441 -10.97 16.39 9.91
N ALA A 442 -10.32 15.41 10.56
CA ALA A 442 -8.87 15.29 10.52
C ALA A 442 -8.38 15.04 9.09
N LEU A 443 -9.04 14.14 8.35
CA LEU A 443 -8.73 13.87 6.95
C LEU A 443 -8.93 15.11 6.06
N ALA A 444 -10.08 15.79 6.19
CA ALA A 444 -10.41 16.97 5.38
C ALA A 444 -9.44 18.14 5.64
N ILE A 445 -9.10 18.42 6.91
CA ILE A 445 -8.22 19.53 7.28
C ILE A 445 -6.78 19.24 6.87
N VAL A 446 -6.25 18.05 7.18
CA VAL A 446 -4.87 17.68 6.80
C VAL A 446 -4.74 17.57 5.28
N GLY A 447 -5.71 16.93 4.62
CA GLY A 447 -5.74 16.84 3.16
C GLY A 447 -5.85 18.21 2.50
N GLY A 448 -6.69 19.10 3.03
CA GLY A 448 -6.80 20.49 2.58
C GLY A 448 -5.49 21.26 2.76
N LEU A 449 -4.80 21.10 3.89
CA LEU A 449 -3.52 21.78 4.14
C LEU A 449 -2.41 21.36 3.16
N ILE A 450 -2.49 20.15 2.62
CA ILE A 450 -1.51 19.62 1.66
C ILE A 450 -1.90 19.96 0.22
N ALA A 451 -3.17 19.80 -0.14
CA ALA A 451 -3.64 19.93 -1.52
C ALA A 451 -4.03 21.36 -1.91
N LEU A 452 -4.56 22.17 -1.00
CA LEU A 452 -5.00 23.53 -1.33
C LEU A 452 -3.85 24.46 -1.71
N PRO A 453 -2.70 24.49 -1.00
CA PRO A 453 -1.60 25.37 -1.39
C PRO A 453 -1.14 25.20 -2.85
N PRO A 454 -0.80 23.99 -3.35
CA PRO A 454 -0.38 23.84 -4.74
C PRO A 454 -1.50 24.18 -5.73
N ILE A 455 -2.76 23.83 -5.45
CA ILE A 455 -3.90 24.17 -6.32
C ILE A 455 -4.05 25.69 -6.42
N MET A 456 -4.03 26.40 -5.29
CA MET A 456 -4.12 27.86 -5.29
C MET A 456 -2.98 28.50 -6.06
N MET A 457 -1.73 28.06 -5.85
CA MET A 457 -0.58 28.61 -6.57
C MET A 457 -0.67 28.35 -8.07
N LEU A 458 -1.09 27.15 -8.49
CA LEU A 458 -1.30 26.80 -9.90
C LEU A 458 -2.39 27.67 -10.53
N THR A 459 -3.51 27.92 -9.82
CA THR A 459 -4.61 28.75 -10.34
C THR A 459 -4.25 30.24 -10.44
N ILE A 460 -3.44 30.75 -9.51
CA ILE A 460 -2.99 32.16 -9.50
C ILE A 460 -1.82 32.36 -10.48
N GLY A 461 -1.19 31.28 -10.97
CA GLY A 461 -0.01 31.34 -11.83
C GLY A 461 1.24 31.81 -11.11
N LEU A 462 1.28 31.70 -9.77
CA LEU A 462 2.43 32.09 -8.96
C LEU A 462 3.56 31.09 -9.18
N ARG A 463 4.56 31.52 -9.96
CA ARG A 463 5.74 30.70 -10.21
C ARG A 463 6.66 30.68 -8.98
N PRO A 464 7.37 29.57 -8.71
CA PRO A 464 8.24 29.41 -7.53
C PRO A 464 9.39 30.43 -7.43
N ASP A 465 9.80 31.01 -8.55
CA ASP A 465 10.81 32.06 -8.69
C ASP A 465 10.28 33.45 -8.28
N GLN A 466 8.98 33.70 -8.39
CA GLN A 466 8.37 35.00 -8.11
C GLN A 466 7.90 35.14 -6.66
N GLY A 467 7.56 34.03 -5.99
CA GLY A 467 7.08 34.03 -4.61
C GLY A 467 7.33 32.71 -3.91
N SER A 468 8.43 32.60 -3.17
CA SER A 468 8.87 31.35 -2.54
C SER A 468 8.21 31.04 -1.19
N LEU A 469 7.68 32.04 -0.49
CA LEU A 469 7.15 31.87 0.87
C LEU A 469 5.93 30.92 0.96
N PRO A 470 4.94 30.95 0.04
CA PRO A 470 3.82 30.01 0.06
C PRO A 470 4.25 28.54 -0.13
N TRP A 471 5.26 28.31 -0.96
CA TRP A 471 5.83 26.98 -1.20
C TRP A 471 6.53 26.46 0.05
N ILE A 472 7.33 27.30 0.73
CA ILE A 472 8.01 26.95 1.98
C ILE A 472 7.03 26.53 3.09
N TRP A 473 5.83 27.09 3.13
CA TRP A 473 4.77 26.73 4.08
C TRP A 473 3.88 25.56 3.65
N SER A 474 4.26 24.84 2.61
CA SER A 474 3.53 23.68 2.09
C SER A 474 4.38 22.40 2.17
N CYS A 475 3.76 21.26 1.89
CA CYS A 475 4.46 19.98 1.69
C CYS A 475 5.45 20.01 0.51
N PHE A 476 5.39 21.07 -0.32
CA PHE A 476 6.16 21.25 -1.54
C PHE A 476 7.24 22.33 -1.40
N SER A 477 7.80 22.51 -0.20
CA SER A 477 8.84 23.52 0.09
C SER A 477 10.10 23.38 -0.75
N PHE A 478 10.37 22.20 -1.29
CA PHE A 478 11.51 21.93 -2.15
C PHE A 478 11.42 22.65 -3.50
N VAL A 479 10.21 22.91 -4.04
CA VAL A 479 10.03 23.50 -5.39
C VAL A 479 10.67 24.89 -5.47
N SER A 480 10.62 25.65 -4.38
CA SER A 480 11.13 27.02 -4.33
C SER A 480 12.48 27.12 -3.63
N ILE A 481 13.11 26.02 -3.21
CA ILE A 481 14.32 26.09 -2.36
C ILE A 481 15.52 26.68 -3.11
N GLN A 482 15.61 26.42 -4.41
CA GLN A 482 16.67 26.92 -5.28
C GLN A 482 16.51 28.41 -5.61
N SER A 483 15.27 28.91 -5.68
CA SER A 483 14.96 30.31 -5.96
C SER A 483 14.77 31.18 -4.71
N ALA A 484 14.58 30.57 -3.55
CA ALA A 484 14.31 31.28 -2.31
C ALA A 484 15.54 32.00 -1.75
N SER A 485 15.32 33.21 -1.22
CA SER A 485 16.35 33.89 -0.43
C SER A 485 16.62 33.14 0.88
N LYS A 486 17.87 33.17 1.36
CA LYS A 486 18.27 32.57 2.65
C LYS A 486 17.42 33.09 3.82
N MET A 487 17.02 34.36 3.78
CA MET A 487 16.17 34.98 4.80
C MET A 487 14.75 34.39 4.78
N THR A 488 14.17 34.18 3.59
CA THR A 488 12.83 33.57 3.44
C THR A 488 12.82 32.14 3.99
N ILE A 489 13.87 31.36 3.70
CA ILE A 489 14.05 30.01 4.22
C ILE A 489 14.11 30.02 5.76
N LEU A 490 14.95 30.89 6.34
CA LEU A 490 15.10 31.00 7.79
C LEU A 490 13.79 31.39 8.49
N LEU A 491 13.10 32.43 7.97
CA LEU A 491 11.81 32.87 8.50
C LEU A 491 10.74 31.79 8.37
N GLY A 492 10.71 31.06 7.25
CA GLY A 492 9.79 29.94 7.04
C GLY A 492 10.01 28.83 8.07
N LEU A 493 11.26 28.41 8.28
CA LEU A 493 11.60 27.38 9.26
C LEU A 493 11.26 27.81 10.70
N LEU A 494 11.65 29.04 11.09
CA LEU A 494 11.32 29.58 12.41
C LEU A 494 9.80 29.66 12.62
N GLY A 495 9.06 30.10 11.61
CA GLY A 495 7.61 30.14 11.63
C GLY A 495 6.98 28.76 11.83
N GLN A 496 7.44 27.75 11.10
CA GLN A 496 6.98 26.37 11.27
C GLN A 496 7.28 25.83 12.69
N LEU A 497 8.47 26.10 13.22
CA LEU A 497 8.84 25.69 14.59
C LEU A 497 7.98 26.38 15.66
N LEU A 498 7.69 27.68 15.50
CA LEU A 498 6.79 28.42 16.38
C LEU A 498 5.37 27.84 16.38
N VAL A 499 4.84 27.51 15.19
CA VAL A 499 3.52 26.87 15.08
C VAL A 499 3.53 25.49 15.73
N LEU A 500 4.54 24.67 15.45
CA LEU A 500 4.65 23.32 15.99
C LEU A 500 4.74 23.31 17.53
N THR A 501 5.54 24.22 18.09
CA THR A 501 5.68 24.37 19.55
C THR A 501 4.38 24.84 20.19
N GLY A 502 3.69 25.82 19.59
CA GLY A 502 2.37 26.28 20.03
C GLY A 502 1.32 25.17 20.04
N LEU A 503 1.21 24.39 18.95
CA LEU A 503 0.27 23.26 18.85
C LEU A 503 0.58 22.16 19.87
N SER A 504 1.86 21.82 20.03
CA SER A 504 2.29 20.78 20.98
C SER A 504 2.05 21.19 22.44
N ALA A 505 2.30 22.45 22.78
CA ALA A 505 1.98 23.01 24.08
C ALA A 505 0.47 23.01 24.34
N GLY A 506 -0.32 23.43 23.35
CA GLY A 506 -1.78 23.41 23.41
C GLY A 506 -2.35 22.02 23.65
N LEU A 507 -1.87 21.01 22.93
CA LEU A 507 -2.26 19.61 23.13
C LEU A 507 -1.93 19.12 24.55
N THR A 508 -0.72 19.42 25.03
CA THR A 508 -0.28 19.00 26.37
C THR A 508 -1.13 19.64 27.46
N HIS A 509 -1.48 20.93 27.30
CA HIS A 509 -2.35 21.64 28.23
C HIS A 509 -3.76 21.03 28.26
N GLN A 510 -4.36 20.76 27.09
CA GLN A 510 -5.68 20.14 26.99
C GLN A 510 -5.72 18.73 27.60
N LEU A 511 -4.69 17.92 27.37
CA LEU A 511 -4.58 16.57 27.94
C LEU A 511 -4.53 16.58 29.48
N ARG A 512 -3.76 17.50 30.07
CA ARG A 512 -3.67 17.64 31.53
C ARG A 512 -5.03 18.02 32.12
N ARG A 513 -5.67 19.06 31.56
CA ARG A 513 -6.97 19.56 32.03
C ARG A 513 -8.06 18.49 31.96
N ALA A 514 -8.09 17.71 30.88
CA ALA A 514 -9.10 16.66 30.70
C ALA A 514 -8.90 15.46 31.65
N GLY A 515 -7.64 15.12 31.99
CA GLY A 515 -7.34 14.11 32.99
C GLY A 515 -7.83 14.51 34.39
N GLU A 516 -7.60 15.77 34.78
CA GLU A 516 -8.00 16.32 36.08
C GLU A 516 -9.52 16.36 36.28
N SER A 517 -10.29 16.81 35.28
CA SER A 517 -11.74 16.95 35.40
C SER A 517 -12.46 15.61 35.64
N GLU A 518 -12.03 14.56 34.94
CA GLU A 518 -12.59 13.20 35.07
C GLU A 518 -12.19 12.55 36.40
N MET A 519 -10.94 12.73 36.84
CA MET A 519 -10.49 12.21 38.13
C MET A 519 -11.27 12.84 39.29
N LYS A 520 -11.47 14.17 39.25
CA LYS A 520 -12.32 14.88 40.21
C LYS A 520 -13.76 14.36 40.18
N ALA A 521 -14.32 14.10 39.00
CA ALA A 521 -15.66 13.53 38.88
C ALA A 521 -15.78 12.09 39.45
N LEU A 522 -14.74 11.27 39.32
CA LEU A 522 -14.69 9.93 39.90
C LEU A 522 -14.53 9.96 41.43
N MET A 523 -13.69 10.85 41.96
CA MET A 523 -13.50 11.01 43.41
C MET A 523 -14.72 11.66 44.10
N ALA A 524 -15.50 12.46 43.37
CA ALA A 524 -16.72 13.07 43.86
C ALA A 524 -17.93 12.10 43.88
N LYS A 525 -17.85 10.93 43.24
CA LYS A 525 -18.89 9.89 43.38
C LYS A 525 -18.73 9.20 44.74
N PRO A 526 -19.67 9.35 45.69
CA PRO A 526 -19.56 8.70 46.98
C PRO A 526 -19.63 7.18 46.80
N HIS A 527 -18.72 6.48 47.47
CA HIS A 527 -18.71 5.03 47.57
C HIS A 527 -19.99 4.62 48.32
N LYS A 528 -21.01 4.12 47.61
CA LYS A 528 -22.10 3.41 48.29
C LYS A 528 -21.47 2.16 48.91
N SER A 529 -21.17 2.23 50.21
CA SER A 529 -20.72 1.08 50.98
C SER A 529 -21.79 0.00 50.89
N ILE A 530 -21.40 -1.16 50.38
CA ILE A 530 -22.15 -2.40 50.53
C ILE A 530 -21.92 -2.83 51.99
N THR A 531 -22.55 -2.14 52.92
CA THR A 531 -22.60 -2.50 54.34
C THR A 531 -23.97 -2.11 54.89
N SER A 532 -24.98 -2.89 54.55
CA SER A 532 -26.21 -3.10 55.34
C SER A 532 -27.05 -4.14 54.61
N ASN A 533 -26.85 -5.41 54.96
CA ASN A 533 -27.85 -6.48 54.91
C ASN A 533 -27.27 -7.72 55.60
N ILE A 534 -26.76 -7.52 56.81
CA ILE A 534 -26.65 -8.57 57.84
C ILE A 534 -27.29 -7.91 59.06
N LEU A 535 -28.37 -8.52 59.57
CA LEU A 535 -29.31 -8.05 60.61
C LEU A 535 -30.58 -7.35 60.08
N SER A 536 -31.46 -8.17 59.51
CA SER A 536 -32.88 -8.21 59.87
C SER A 536 -33.44 -9.58 59.55
#